data_AF-W1XHU4-F1
#
_entry.id   AF-W1XHU4-F1
#
_cell.length_a   1.000
_cell.length_b   1.000
_cell.length_c   1.000
_cell.angle_alpha   90.00
_cell.angle_beta   90.00
_cell.angle_gamma   90.00
#
_symmetry.space_group_name_H-M   'P 1'
#
loop_
_entity.id
_entity.type
_entity.pdbx_description
1 polymer ?
#
loop_
_entity_poly.entity_id
_entity_poly.type
_entity_poly.pdbx_seq_one_letter_code
_entity_poly.pdbx_strand_id
1 'polypeptide(L)' 'IHSEYEKIKSCGYTKFKLKNNKEIYKVENGFLFKVIAPEGTEIEFRDSQI' A
#
# COMPACT_ATOMS: atom_id res chain seq x y z
N ILE A 1 5.54 1.64 -6.98
CA ILE A 1 4.84 1.89 -5.69
C ILE A 1 4.10 3.23 -5.58
N HIS A 2 4.74 4.40 -5.65
CA HIS A 2 4.00 5.66 -5.46
C HIS A 2 2.89 5.86 -6.52
N SER A 3 3.13 5.45 -7.78
CA SER A 3 2.10 5.49 -8.83
C SER A 3 0.93 4.54 -8.54
N GLU A 4 1.21 3.30 -8.13
CA GLU A 4 0.19 2.32 -7.77
C GLU A 4 -0.63 2.78 -6.56
N TYR A 5 0.03 3.36 -5.56
CA TYR A 5 -0.64 3.92 -4.39
C TYR A 5 -1.67 5.00 -4.77
N GLU A 6 -1.27 5.95 -5.62
CA GLU A 6 -2.18 6.99 -6.12
C GLU A 6 -3.34 6.41 -6.93
N LYS A 7 -3.09 5.38 -7.76
CA LYS A 7 -4.16 4.66 -8.49
C LYS A 7 -5.15 4.01 -7.53
N ILE A 8 -4.67 3.30 -6.50
CA ILE A 8 -5.53 2.64 -5.51
C ILE A 8 -6.37 3.66 -4.74
N LYS A 9 -5.79 4.80 -4.35
CA LYS A 9 -6.55 5.93 -3.76
C LYS A 9 -7.62 6.46 -4.71
N SER A 10 -7.28 6.67 -5.98
CA SER A 10 -8.21 7.14 -7.01
C SER A 10 -9.36 6.15 -7.26
N CYS A 11 -9.11 4.84 -7.08
CA CYS A 11 -10.16 3.82 -7.12
C CYS A 11 -11.09 3.79 -5.88
N GLY A 12 -10.92 4.71 -4.93
CA GLY A 12 -11.80 4.86 -3.76
C GLY A 12 -11.38 4.04 -2.53
N TYR A 13 -10.22 3.38 -2.57
CA TYR A 13 -9.69 2.71 -1.39
C TYR A 13 -9.10 3.75 -0.43
N THR A 14 -9.55 3.72 0.82
CA THR A 14 -9.16 4.71 1.85
C THR A 14 -8.57 4.07 3.11
N LYS A 15 -8.74 2.75 3.29
CA LYS A 15 -8.32 2.02 4.50
C LYS A 15 -6.90 1.49 4.38
N PHE A 16 -5.92 2.39 4.34
CA PHE A 16 -4.51 2.01 4.36
C PHE A 16 -4.05 1.70 5.78
N LYS A 17 -3.17 0.71 5.92
CA LYS A 17 -2.48 0.46 7.18
C LYS A 17 -1.39 1.50 7.36
N LEU A 18 -1.25 1.97 8.60
CA LEU A 18 -0.17 2.86 9.00
C LEU A 18 0.92 2.07 9.72
N LYS A 19 2.17 2.36 9.40
CA LYS A 19 3.35 1.92 10.16
C LYS A 19 4.21 3.14 10.42
N ASN A 20 4.45 3.45 11.69
CA ASN A 20 5.15 4.66 12.12
C ASN A 20 4.52 5.94 11.51
N ASN A 21 3.18 6.03 11.53
CA ASN A 21 2.38 7.14 10.95
C ASN A 21 2.59 7.37 9.45
N LYS A 22 3.04 6.36 8.70
CA LYS A 22 3.19 6.41 7.24
C LYS A 22 2.36 5.30 6.61
N GLU A 23 1.72 5.58 5.48
CA GLU A 23 0.97 4.61 4.67
C GLU A 23 1.89 3.79 3.75
N ILE A 24 3.00 4.40 3.31
CA ILE A 24 4.06 3.75 2.54
C ILE A 24 5.24 3.47 3.46
N TYR A 25 5.66 2.21 3.49
CA TYR A 25 6.76 1.73 4.30
C TYR A 25 8.01 1.59 3.44
N LYS A 26 9.15 2.01 3.98
CA LYS A 26 10.46 1.65 3.42
C LYS A 26 10.89 0.31 4.03
N VAL A 27 11.28 -0.64 3.19
CA VAL A 27 11.87 -1.94 3.56
C VAL A 27 13.24 -2.08 2.91
N GLU A 28 14.00 -3.10 3.28
CA GLU A 28 15.37 -3.31 2.76
C GLU A 28 15.42 -3.31 1.22
N ASN A 29 14.39 -3.89 0.58
CA ASN A 29 14.33 -4.06 -0.88
C ASN A 29 13.34 -3.14 -1.60
N GLY A 30 13.05 -1.96 -1.05
CA GLY A 30 12.21 -0.94 -1.71
C GLY A 30 11.09 -0.42 -0.82
N PHE A 31 9.91 -0.26 -1.38
CA PHE A 31 8.74 0.24 -0.67
C PHE A 31 7.58 -0.75 -0.72
N LEU A 32 6.71 -0.68 0.28
CA LEU A 32 5.44 -1.40 0.27
C LEU A 32 4.36 -0.61 0.99
N PHE A 33 3.10 -0.88 0.66
CA PHE A 33 1.95 -0.41 1.43
C PHE A 33 0.91 -1.53 1.53
N LYS A 34 0.01 -1.40 2.50
CA LYS A 34 -1.07 -2.35 2.73
C LYS A 34 -2.41 -1.62 2.77
N VAL A 35 -3.42 -2.19 2.15
CA VAL A 35 -4.78 -1.63 2.11
C VAL A 35 -5.80 -2.71 2.43
N ILE A 36 -6.86 -2.34 3.14
CA ILE A 36 -7.98 -3.22 3.45
C ILE A 36 -9.07 -2.97 2.42
N ALA A 37 -9.40 -3.99 1.64
CA ALA A 37 -10.47 -3.95 0.66
C ALA A 37 -11.85 -3.86 1.36
N PRO A 38 -12.91 -3.39 0.68
CA PRO A 38 -14.24 -3.23 1.28
C PRO A 38 -14.77 -4.50 1.96
N GLU A 39 -14.45 -5.67 1.41
CA GLU A 39 -14.81 -6.99 1.92
C GLU A 39 -13.99 -7.43 3.13
N GLY A 40 -12.96 -6.68 3.52
CA GLY A 40 -12.13 -6.94 4.70
C GLY A 40 -10.80 -7.63 4.42
N THR A 41 -10.51 -8.00 3.17
CA THR A 41 -9.23 -8.61 2.77
C THR A 41 -8.09 -7.59 2.87
N GLU A 42 -6.96 -7.98 3.46
CA GLU A 42 -5.72 -7.19 3.41
C GLU A 42 -4.95 -7.50 2.12
N ILE A 43 -4.62 -6.46 1.36
CA ILE A 43 -3.83 -6.55 0.13
C ILE A 43 -2.52 -5.81 0.35
N GLU A 44 -1.39 -6.50 0.09
CA GLU A 44 -0.05 -5.93 0.14
C GLU A 44 0.45 -5.62 -1.28
N PHE A 45 0.92 -4.40 -1.46
CA PHE A 45 1.61 -3.96 -2.67
C PHE A 45 3.05 -3.66 -2.30
N ARG A 46 4.02 -4.29 -2.97
CA ARG A 46 5.45 -4.13 -2.72
C ARG A 46 6.23 -3.98 -4.01
N ASP A 47 7.32 -3.23 -3.97
CA ASP A 47 8.30 -3.27 -5.05
C ASP A 47 8.79 -4.72 -5.18
N SER A 48 8.68 -5.26 -6.39
CA SER A 48 9.25 -6.55 -6.73
C SER A 48 10.61 -6.28 -7.35
N GLN A 49 11.68 -6.67 -6.68
CA GLN A 49 12.98 -6.83 -7.32
C GLN A 49 12.87 -8.06 -8.23
N ILE A 50 12.63 -7.84 -9.51
CA ILE A 50 12.92 -8.81 -10.56
C ILE A 50 14.40 -8.67 -10.89
#